data_AF-A0A853BZ75-F1
#
_entry.id   AF-A0A853BZ75-F1
#
_cell.length_a   1.000
_cell.length_b   1.000
_cell.length_c   1.000
_cell.angle_alpha   90.00
_cell.angle_beta   90.00
_cell.angle_gamma   90.00
#
_symmetry.space_group_name_H-M   'P 1'
#
loop_
_entity.id
_entity.type
_entity.pdbx_description
1 polymer ?
#
loop_
_entity_poly.entity_id
_entity_poly.type
_entity_poly.pdbx_seq_one_letter_code
_entity_poly.pdbx_strand_id
1 'polypeptide(L)'
;MNNARRSMCAAILTLEAITLGLTTPVMITIADVEPGTALPIGLGLALLCILTAGLLRAEWAYGLGHLIQVAAIALGVVVPFMFVLGPIFALLWGTAYWLGRKIERERAASYAEHARNQESAEDEPPRI
;
A
#
# COMPACT_ATOMS: atom_id res chain seq x y z
N MET A 1 -16.05 7.18 6.48
CA MET A 1 -14.66 7.48 6.90
C MET A 1 -13.73 6.53 6.17
N ASN A 2 -12.83 7.02 5.32
CA ASN A 2 -11.85 6.17 4.63
C ASN A 2 -10.96 5.47 5.68
N ASN A 3 -10.78 4.14 5.62
CA ASN A 3 -9.85 3.45 6.53
C ASN A 3 -8.46 4.05 6.34
N ALA A 4 -7.85 4.55 7.43
CA ALA A 4 -6.51 5.15 7.41
C ALA A 4 -5.47 4.24 6.74
N ARG A 5 -5.56 2.91 6.97
CA ARG A 5 -4.75 1.89 6.31
C ARG A 5 -4.79 2.03 4.78
N ARG A 6 -6.00 2.15 4.23
CA ARG A 6 -6.26 2.17 2.78
C ARG A 6 -5.72 3.44 2.14
N SER A 7 -5.94 4.60 2.76
CA SER A 7 -5.44 5.87 2.22
C SER A 7 -3.92 5.95 2.22
N MET A 8 -3.26 5.48 3.29
CA MET A 8 -1.80 5.48 3.37
C MET A 8 -1.18 4.54 2.34
N CYS A 9 -1.68 3.29 2.25
CA CYS A 9 -1.19 2.30 1.30
C CYS A 9 -1.44 2.73 -0.15
N ALA A 10 -2.60 3.32 -0.45
CA ALA A 10 -2.92 3.83 -1.79
C ALA A 10 -2.01 4.99 -2.20
N ALA A 11 -1.71 5.91 -1.28
CA ALA A 11 -0.79 7.02 -1.54
C ALA A 11 0.63 6.52 -1.88
N ILE A 12 1.12 5.52 -1.13
CA ILE A 12 2.43 4.90 -1.37
C ILE A 12 2.48 4.26 -2.76
N LEU A 13 1.51 3.41 -3.10
CA LEU A 13 1.45 2.80 -4.44
C LEU A 13 1.32 3.83 -5.56
N THR A 14 0.62 4.93 -5.33
CA THR A 14 0.48 6.00 -6.33
C THR A 14 1.81 6.71 -6.58
N LEU A 15 2.56 7.03 -5.53
CA LEU A 15 3.91 7.59 -5.67
C LEU A 15 4.87 6.59 -6.33
N GLU A 16 4.79 5.32 -5.93
CA GLU A 16 5.59 4.24 -6.50
C GLU A 16 5.29 4.05 -7.99
N ALA A 17 4.02 4.17 -8.41
CA ALA A 17 3.64 4.13 -9.82
C ALA A 17 4.35 5.19 -10.64
N ILE A 18 4.49 6.41 -10.10
CA ILE A 18 5.23 7.50 -10.76
C ILE A 18 6.70 7.11 -10.86
N THR A 19 7.30 6.63 -9.76
CA THR A 19 8.69 6.17 -9.74
C THR A 19 8.94 5.07 -10.79
N LEU A 20 8.11 4.03 -10.82
CA LEU A 20 8.21 2.92 -11.77
C LEU A 20 7.96 3.38 -13.21
N GLY A 21 7.02 4.30 -13.44
CA GLY A 21 6.83 4.93 -14.75
C GLY A 21 8.10 5.64 -15.23
N LEU A 22 8.76 6.39 -14.34
CA LEU A 22 10.02 7.08 -14.60
C LEU A 22 11.22 6.12 -14.73
N THR A 23 11.13 4.87 -14.29
CA THR A 23 12.17 3.88 -14.61
C THR A 23 12.20 3.51 -16.09
N THR A 24 11.11 3.67 -16.83
CA THR A 24 11.04 3.37 -18.27
C THR A 24 12.10 4.13 -19.08
N PRO A 25 12.17 5.48 -19.03
CA PRO A 25 13.23 6.20 -19.71
C PRO A 25 14.63 5.85 -19.17
N VAL A 26 14.77 5.59 -17.87
CA VAL A 26 16.06 5.19 -17.28
C VAL A 26 16.55 3.86 -17.84
N MET A 27 15.66 2.86 -18.00
CA MET A 27 16.00 1.58 -18.61
C MET A 27 16.45 1.75 -20.06
N ILE A 28 15.80 2.63 -20.83
CA ILE A 28 16.11 2.85 -22.24
C ILE A 28 17.40 3.65 -22.41
N THR A 29 17.59 4.73 -21.65
CA THR A 29 18.69 5.69 -21.89
C THR A 29 19.95 5.40 -21.10
N ILE A 30 19.85 4.72 -19.95
CA ILE A 30 20.97 4.44 -19.06
C ILE A 30 21.35 2.97 -19.08
N ALA A 31 20.36 2.06 -19.09
CA ALA A 31 20.60 0.62 -19.05
C ALA A 31 20.58 -0.05 -20.43
N ASP A 32 20.40 0.72 -21.51
CA ASP A 32 20.38 0.27 -22.91
C ASP A 32 19.40 -0.90 -23.18
N VAL A 33 18.30 -0.94 -22.42
CA VAL A 33 17.24 -1.95 -22.58
C VAL A 33 16.37 -1.58 -23.77
N GLU A 34 16.08 -2.56 -24.63
CA GLU A 34 15.21 -2.36 -25.78
C GLU A 34 13.85 -1.78 -25.35
N PRO A 35 13.33 -0.73 -26.03
CA PRO A 35 12.05 -0.12 -25.70
C PRO A 35 10.89 -1.12 -25.62
N GLY A 36 10.90 -2.16 -26.48
CA GLY A 36 9.89 -3.22 -26.48
C GLY A 36 9.81 -4.01 -25.17
N THR A 37 10.90 -4.07 -24.40
CA THR A 37 10.96 -4.71 -23.07
C THR A 37 10.80 -3.69 -21.94
N ALA A 38 11.42 -2.52 -22.07
CA ALA A 38 11.38 -1.47 -21.03
C ALA A 38 9.96 -0.93 -20.80
N LEU A 39 9.18 -0.72 -21.87
CA LEU A 39 7.82 -0.17 -21.81
C LEU A 39 6.86 -1.06 -20.99
N PRO A 40 6.70 -2.37 -21.29
CA PRO A 40 5.87 -3.25 -20.49
C PRO A 40 6.30 -3.36 -19.03
N ILE A 41 7.61 -3.35 -18.75
CA ILE A 41 8.11 -3.45 -17.37
C ILE A 41 7.77 -2.18 -16.59
N GLY A 42 8.23 -1.02 -17.04
CA GLY A 42 8.08 0.23 -16.29
C GLY A 42 6.63 0.71 -16.24
N LEU A 43 5.96 0.81 -17.40
CA LEU A 43 4.58 1.26 -17.45
C LEU A 43 3.59 0.19 -16.97
N GLY A 44 3.85 -1.09 -17.25
CA GLY A 44 2.99 -2.17 -16.76
C GLY A 44 3.00 -2.27 -15.24
N LEU A 45 4.17 -2.16 -14.60
CA LEU A 45 4.26 -2.10 -13.14
C LEU A 45 3.62 -0.83 -12.58
N ALA A 46 3.81 0.33 -13.23
CA ALA A 46 3.15 1.57 -12.82
C ALA A 46 1.62 1.45 -12.85
N LEU A 47 1.07 0.88 -13.93
CA LEU A 47 -0.36 0.62 -14.05
C LEU A 47 -0.83 -0.37 -12.98
N LEU A 48 -0.07 -1.43 -12.72
CA LEU A 48 -0.39 -2.41 -11.69
C LEU A 48 -0.45 -1.76 -10.29
N CYS A 49 0.43 -0.81 -9.99
CA CYS A 49 0.37 -0.01 -8.76
C CYS A 49 -0.93 0.78 -8.64
N ILE A 50 -1.32 1.50 -9.69
CA ILE A 50 -2.55 2.31 -9.70
C ILE A 50 -3.80 1.42 -9.57
N LEU A 51 -3.85 0.30 -10.30
CA LEU A 51 -4.94 -0.66 -10.21
C LEU A 51 -5.01 -1.24 -8.78
N THR A 52 -3.88 -1.66 -8.22
CA THR A 52 -3.81 -2.20 -6.86
C THR A 52 -4.27 -1.17 -5.84
N ALA A 53 -3.88 0.10 -5.97
CA ALA A 53 -4.31 1.20 -5.12
C ALA A 53 -5.86 1.36 -5.13
N GLY A 54 -6.50 1.23 -6.29
CA GLY A 54 -7.96 1.22 -6.42
C GLY A 54 -8.62 -0.04 -5.83
N LEU A 55 -7.91 -1.17 -5.89
CA LEU A 55 -8.35 -2.49 -5.42
C LEU A 55 -8.13 -2.74 -3.92
N LEU A 56 -7.43 -1.86 -3.20
CA LEU A 56 -7.21 -1.92 -1.74
C LEU A 56 -8.49 -1.96 -0.88
N ARG A 57 -9.68 -1.97 -1.49
CA ARG A 57 -10.95 -2.37 -0.85
C ARG A 57 -10.98 -3.82 -0.41
N ALA A 58 -10.29 -4.70 -1.14
CA ALA A 58 -10.24 -6.10 -0.82
C ALA A 58 -8.96 -6.42 -0.05
N GLU A 59 -9.05 -7.30 0.96
CA GLU A 59 -7.89 -7.66 1.78
C GLU A 59 -6.81 -8.41 0.99
N TRP A 60 -7.18 -9.13 -0.06
CA TRP A 60 -6.23 -9.83 -0.93
C TRP A 60 -5.36 -8.86 -1.76
N ALA A 61 -5.83 -7.63 -2.02
CA ALA A 61 -5.08 -6.64 -2.78
C ALA A 61 -3.82 -6.15 -2.05
N TYR A 62 -3.77 -6.28 -0.72
CA TYR A 62 -2.53 -6.02 0.03
C TYR A 62 -1.44 -7.05 -0.29
N GLY A 63 -1.82 -8.29 -0.62
CA GLY A 63 -0.90 -9.30 -1.12
C GLY A 63 -0.27 -8.91 -2.46
N LEU A 64 -1.07 -8.34 -3.37
CA LEU A 64 -0.54 -7.76 -4.63
C LEU A 64 0.45 -6.63 -4.35
N GLY A 65 0.15 -5.76 -3.39
CA GLY A 65 1.07 -4.69 -3.00
C GLY A 65 2.43 -5.24 -2.53
N HIS A 66 2.46 -6.30 -1.73
CA HIS A 66 3.71 -6.96 -1.37
C HIS A 66 4.46 -7.55 -2.58
N LEU A 67 3.74 -8.13 -3.54
CA LEU A 67 4.34 -8.64 -4.77
C LEU A 67 4.98 -7.51 -5.59
N ILE A 68 4.30 -6.36 -5.69
CA ILE A 68 4.82 -5.15 -6.33
C ILE A 68 6.09 -4.67 -5.65
N GLN A 69 6.16 -4.64 -4.32
CA GLN A 69 7.38 -4.25 -3.60
C GLN A 69 8.57 -5.14 -3.96
N VAL A 70 8.35 -6.46 -4.03
CA VAL A 70 9.40 -7.41 -4.44
C VAL A 70 9.82 -7.16 -5.89
N ALA A 71 8.86 -6.92 -6.79
CA ALA A 71 9.15 -6.60 -8.18
C ALA A 71 9.93 -5.28 -8.33
N ALA A 72 9.59 -4.25 -7.56
CA ALA A 72 10.28 -2.97 -7.56
C ALA A 72 11.74 -3.11 -7.08
N ILE A 73 12.00 -3.93 -6.04
CA ILE A 73 13.36 -4.23 -5.59
C ILE A 73 14.12 -5.05 -6.64
N ALA A 74 13.47 -6.05 -7.25
CA ALA A 74 14.07 -6.86 -8.31
C ALA A 74 14.44 -6.04 -9.54
N LEU A 75 13.69 -4.97 -9.84
CA LEU A 75 14.03 -4.00 -10.89
C LEU A 75 15.39 -3.32 -10.63
N GLY A 76 15.89 -3.35 -9.38
CA GLY A 76 17.25 -2.98 -9.01
C GLY A 76 18.35 -3.65 -9.84
N VAL A 77 18.12 -4.87 -10.32
CA VAL A 77 19.09 -5.58 -11.17
C VAL A 77 19.29 -4.88 -12.51
N VAL A 78 18.25 -4.24 -13.04
CA VAL A 78 18.28 -3.50 -14.31
C VAL A 78 18.59 -2.03 -14.08
N VAL A 79 18.00 -1.45 -13.03
CA VAL A 79 18.16 -0.05 -12.64
C VAL A 79 18.73 -0.01 -11.22
N PRO A 80 20.06 0.00 -11.02
CA PRO A 80 20.69 -0.12 -9.70
C PRO A 80 20.17 0.84 -8.63
N PHE A 81 19.70 2.03 -9.03
CA PHE A 81 19.10 3.00 -8.12
C PHE A 81 17.80 2.49 -7.44
N MET A 82 17.09 1.54 -8.05
CA MET A 82 15.93 0.89 -7.44
C MET A 82 16.28 0.01 -6.24
N PHE A 83 17.55 -0.38 -6.05
CA PHE A 83 17.97 -1.00 -4.79
C PHE A 83 17.95 -0.03 -3.60
N VAL A 84 17.87 1.28 -3.85
CA VAL A 84 17.65 2.28 -2.79
C VAL A 84 16.15 2.61 -2.70
N LEU A 85 15.52 2.95 -3.83
CA LEU A 85 14.11 3.37 -3.83
C LEU A 85 13.13 2.24 -3.50
N GLY A 86 13.34 1.04 -4.03
CA GLY A 86 12.47 -0.12 -3.79
C GLY A 86 12.34 -0.44 -2.30
N PRO A 87 13.44 -0.60 -1.54
CA PRO A 87 13.37 -0.80 -0.10
C PRO A 87 12.70 0.35 0.66
N ILE A 88 12.87 1.61 0.23
CA ILE A 88 12.19 2.76 0.84
C ILE A 88 10.67 2.60 0.68
N PHE A 89 10.19 2.32 -0.53
CA PHE A 89 8.76 2.06 -0.75
C PHE A 89 8.27 0.83 0.02
N ALA A 90 9.07 -0.23 0.10
CA ALA A 90 8.72 -1.43 0.84
C ALA A 90 8.59 -1.18 2.35
N LEU A 91 9.48 -0.35 2.92
CA LEU A 91 9.41 0.07 4.31
C LEU A 91 8.20 0.97 4.58
N LEU A 92 7.95 1.95 3.71
CA LEU A 92 6.76 2.80 3.81
C LEU A 92 5.48 1.96 3.71
N TRP A 93 5.42 1.01 2.78
CA TRP A 93 4.31 0.09 2.59
C TRP A 93 4.09 -0.78 3.83
N GLY A 94 5.14 -1.44 4.32
CA GLY A 94 5.08 -2.33 5.47
C GLY A 94 4.65 -1.60 6.74
N THR A 95 5.21 -0.40 6.97
CA THR A 95 4.86 0.44 8.12
C THR A 95 3.42 0.96 8.04
N ALA A 96 2.98 1.44 6.87
CA ALA A 96 1.59 1.87 6.65
C ALA A 96 0.59 0.73 6.84
N TYR A 97 0.91 -0.46 6.33
CA TYR A 97 0.09 -1.66 6.52
C TYR A 97 -0.01 -2.04 7.99
N TRP A 98 1.12 -2.10 8.71
CA TRP A 98 1.16 -2.46 10.12
C TRP A 98 0.43 -1.43 11.00
N LEU A 99 0.72 -0.15 10.80
CA LEU A 99 0.10 0.94 11.56
C LEU A 99 -1.41 1.00 11.29
N GLY A 100 -1.83 0.82 10.03
CA GLY A 100 -3.23 0.76 9.67
C GLY A 100 -3.96 -0.38 10.37
N ARG A 101 -3.35 -1.57 10.44
CA ARG A 101 -3.90 -2.71 11.20
C ARG A 101 -3.95 -2.47 12.70
N LYS A 102 -2.94 -1.77 13.25
CA LYS A 102 -2.93 -1.40 14.68
C LYS A 102 -4.09 -0.45 15.01
N ILE A 103 -4.27 0.60 14.21
CA ILE A 103 -5.36 1.58 14.37
C ILE A 103 -6.73 0.91 14.24
N GLU A 104 -6.90 0.01 13.27
CA GLU A 104 -8.14 -0.74 13.09
C GLU A 104 -8.47 -1.62 14.31
N ARG A 105 -7.47 -2.27 14.93
CA ARG A 105 -7.66 -3.06 16.15
C ARG A 105 -8.04 -2.19 17.35
N GLU A 106 -7.35 -1.07 17.54
CA GLU A 106 -7.62 -0.13 18.64
C GLU A 106 -9.03 0.46 18.53
N ARG A 107 -9.46 0.82 17.31
CA ARG A 107 -10.84 1.27 17.06
C ARG A 107 -11.86 0.16 17.36
N ALA A 108 -11.62 -1.07 16.90
CA ALA A 108 -12.53 -2.19 17.15
C ALA A 108 -12.72 -2.45 18.66
N ALA A 109 -11.66 -2.34 19.47
CA ALA A 109 -11.73 -2.47 20.92
C ALA A 109 -12.60 -1.37 21.56
N SER A 110 -12.41 -0.11 21.15
CA SER A 110 -13.21 1.02 21.66
C SER A 110 -14.71 0.89 21.34
N TYR A 111 -15.07 0.41 20.13
CA TYR A 111 -16.48 0.16 19.79
C TYR A 111 -17.12 -0.91 20.66
N ALA A 112 -16.38 -1.98 21.02
CA ALA A 112 -16.89 -3.04 21.90
C ALA A 112 -17.12 -2.54 23.34
N GLU A 113 -16.28 -1.64 23.85
CA GLU A 113 -16.47 -1.02 25.17
C GLU A 113 -17.68 -0.08 25.20
N HIS A 114 -17.89 0.71 24.14
CA HIS A 114 -19.07 1.59 24.06
C HIS A 114 -20.38 0.81 23.96
N ALA A 115 -20.42 -0.29 23.20
CA ALA A 115 -21.58 -1.17 23.14
C ALA A 115 -21.91 -1.77 24.53
N ARG A 116 -20.90 -2.27 25.24
CA ARG A 116 -21.06 -2.84 26.59
C ARG A 116 -21.52 -1.79 27.62
N ASN A 117 -20.99 -0.57 27.54
CA ASN A 117 -21.38 0.51 28.44
C ASN A 117 -22.80 1.04 28.14
N GLN A 118 -23.25 1.02 26.88
CA GLN A 118 -24.63 1.35 26.52
C GLN A 118 -25.61 0.30 27.03
N GLU A 119 -25.33 -0.98 26.84
CA GLU A 119 -26.16 -2.08 27.33
C GLU A 119 -26.30 -2.05 28.87
N SER A 120 -25.20 -1.76 29.57
CA SER A 120 -25.22 -1.61 31.05
C SER A 120 -26.01 -0.38 31.52
N ALA A 121 -26.09 0.68 30.72
CA ALA A 121 -26.82 1.91 31.07
C ALA A 121 -28.32 1.79 30.77
N GLU A 122 -28.71 0.95 29.81
CA GLU A 122 -30.12 0.69 29.47
C GLU A 122 -30.80 -0.29 30.44
N ASP A 123 -30.02 -1.18 31.08
CA ASP A 123 -30.49 -2.13 32.11
C ASP A 123 -30.49 -1.53 33.54
N GLU A 124 -30.10 -0.26 33.72
CA GLU A 124 -30.16 0.41 35.03
C GLU A 124 -31.60 0.87 35.33
N PRO A 125 -32.26 0.33 36.39
CA PRO A 125 -33.63 0.71 36.72
C PRO A 125 -33.71 2.19 37.15
N PRO A 126 -34.84 2.88 36.92
CA PRO A 126 -34.98 4.30 37.22
C PRO A 126 -34.68 4.54 38.71
N ARG A 127 -33.70 5.41 38.99
CA ARG A 127 -33.36 5.83 40.35
C ARG A 127 -34.52 6.65 40.92
N ILE A 128 -35.36 5.99 41.74
CA ILE A 128 -36.50 6.55 42.48
C ILE A 128 -36.01 7.28 43.73
#